data_AF-A0A1F5YLL6-F1
#
_entry.id   AF-A0A1F5YLL6-F1
#
_cell.length_a   1.000
_cell.length_b   1.000
_cell.length_c   1.000
_cell.angle_alpha   90.00
_cell.angle_beta   90.00
_cell.angle_gamma   90.00
#
_symmetry.space_group_name_H-M   'P 1'
#
loop_
_entity.id
_entity.type
_entity.pdbx_description
1 polymer ?
#
loop_
_entity_poly.entity_id
_entity_poly.type
_entity_poly.pdbx_seq_one_letter_code
_entity_poly.pdbx_strand_id
1 'polypeptide(L)'
;MYLGLFCASYLIVFGLTSLNFNHHFAFFEPNNDKVTWEKSITVADNADDLKLAESIRDALGLMGWAPPWRYRHDEQNSFSFDIYRPAKTYAVKVNPERTRVQVEETRLGFMAAYKSLHAVERIPNSILVKVWPVYTEVCMFFVLFAVASGIYFWARSRESKLLGWILLLGGSGGSILFMLFIWLRG
;
A
#
# COMPACT_ATOMS: atom_id res chain seq x y z
N MET A 1 -16.75 -7.83 -20.70
CA MET A 1 -17.39 -6.65 -20.08
C MET A 1 -17.31 -6.69 -18.56
N TYR A 2 -17.88 -7.69 -17.89
CA TYR A 2 -17.89 -7.77 -16.41
C TYR A 2 -16.50 -7.77 -15.77
N LEU A 3 -15.52 -8.46 -16.36
CA LEU A 3 -14.15 -8.47 -15.84
C LEU A 3 -13.47 -7.09 -15.97
N GLY A 4 -13.82 -6.32 -17.00
CA GLY A 4 -13.39 -4.92 -17.13
C GLY A 4 -13.97 -4.03 -16.03
N LEU A 5 -15.26 -4.20 -15.71
CA LEU A 5 -15.88 -3.48 -14.60
C LEU A 5 -15.27 -3.88 -13.24
N PHE A 6 -14.98 -5.17 -13.06
CA PHE A 6 -14.28 -5.69 -11.88
C PHE A 6 -12.87 -5.11 -11.71
N CYS A 7 -12.13 -4.95 -12.81
CA CYS A 7 -10.79 -4.36 -12.80
C CYS A 7 -10.79 -2.82 -12.76
N ALA A 8 -11.95 -2.18 -12.97
CA ALA A 8 -12.03 -0.72 -13.02
C ALA A 8 -11.63 -0.09 -11.67
N SER A 9 -12.06 -0.65 -10.54
CA SER A 9 -11.65 -0.16 -9.22
C SER A 9 -10.14 -0.28 -8.98
N TYR A 10 -9.52 -1.38 -9.43
CA TYR A 10 -8.07 -1.56 -9.39
C TYR A 10 -7.36 -0.46 -10.20
N LEU A 11 -7.81 -0.21 -11.44
CA LEU A 11 -7.19 0.80 -12.31
C LEU A 11 -7.35 2.21 -11.77
N ILE A 12 -8.48 2.54 -11.14
CA ILE A 12 -8.70 3.83 -10.50
C ILE A 12 -7.74 4.00 -9.30
N VAL A 13 -7.60 2.97 -8.45
CA VAL A 13 -6.63 2.98 -7.34
C VAL A 13 -5.24 3.25 -7.85
N PHE A 14 -4.74 2.39 -8.74
CA PHE A 14 -3.37 2.51 -9.24
C PHE A 14 -3.14 3.82 -9.99
N GLY A 15 -4.08 4.24 -10.85
CA GLY A 15 -4.00 5.49 -11.60
C GLY A 15 -3.90 6.72 -10.70
N LEU A 16 -4.82 6.88 -9.76
CA LEU A 16 -4.84 8.05 -8.86
C LEU A 16 -3.62 8.10 -7.95
N THR A 17 -3.20 6.95 -7.41
CA THR A 17 -2.02 6.90 -6.54
C THR A 17 -0.72 7.12 -7.31
N SER A 18 -0.61 6.63 -8.55
CA SER A 18 0.54 6.90 -9.42
C SER A 18 0.67 8.38 -9.74
N LEU A 19 -0.45 9.04 -10.07
CA LEU A 19 -0.46 10.49 -10.24
C LEU A 19 -0.05 11.20 -8.95
N ASN A 20 -0.54 10.75 -7.80
CA ASN A 20 -0.16 11.31 -6.52
C ASN A 20 1.34 11.16 -6.20
N PHE A 21 1.98 10.05 -6.57
CA PHE A 21 3.42 9.89 -6.38
C PHE A 21 4.26 10.85 -7.22
N ASN A 22 3.71 11.35 -8.34
CA ASN A 22 4.40 12.31 -9.20
C ASN A 22 4.04 13.76 -8.84
N HIS A 23 2.82 14.03 -8.38
CA HIS A 23 2.29 15.40 -8.21
C HIS A 23 1.97 15.81 -6.77
N HIS A 24 2.12 14.91 -5.79
CA HIS A 24 1.94 15.18 -4.36
C HIS A 24 0.67 15.98 -4.03
N PHE A 25 -0.51 15.39 -4.28
CA PHE A 25 -1.76 16.09 -4.00
C PHE A 25 -2.02 16.20 -2.50
N ALA A 26 -2.39 17.40 -2.04
CA ALA A 26 -2.64 17.68 -0.62
C ALA A 26 -3.71 16.78 0.03
N PHE A 27 -4.71 16.33 -0.73
CA PHE A 27 -5.76 15.44 -0.19
C PHE A 27 -5.28 14.01 0.10
N PHE A 28 -4.06 13.64 -0.28
CA PHE A 28 -3.41 12.38 0.10
C PHE A 28 -2.49 12.51 1.33
N GLU A 29 -2.40 13.69 1.92
CA GLU A 29 -1.64 13.92 3.14
C GLU A 29 -2.33 13.26 4.35
N PRO A 30 -1.56 12.68 5.28
CA PRO A 30 -2.11 12.04 6.46
C PRO A 30 -2.56 13.06 7.51
N ASN A 31 -3.68 12.80 8.19
CA ASN A 31 -4.17 13.68 9.27
C ASN A 31 -3.27 13.66 10.52
N ASN A 32 -2.60 12.53 10.77
CA ASN A 32 -1.71 12.30 11.91
C ASN A 32 -2.37 12.46 13.30
N ASP A 33 -3.67 12.18 13.42
CA ASP A 33 -4.36 12.25 14.72
C ASP A 33 -3.80 11.18 15.67
N LYS A 34 -3.44 11.57 16.88
CA LYS A 34 -2.87 10.66 17.88
C LYS A 34 -3.87 10.32 18.97
N VAL A 35 -3.93 9.05 19.34
CA VAL A 35 -4.72 8.55 20.47
C VAL A 35 -3.86 7.56 21.26
N THR A 36 -3.67 7.84 22.55
CA THR A 36 -2.92 6.95 23.44
C THR A 36 -3.89 6.15 24.29
N TRP A 37 -3.63 4.85 24.42
CA TRP A 37 -4.39 3.95 25.27
C TRP A 37 -3.47 2.90 25.90
N GLU A 38 -3.93 2.30 26.98
CA GLU A 38 -3.20 1.25 27.70
C GLU A 38 -4.02 -0.02 27.75
N LYS A 39 -3.34 -1.17 27.67
CA LYS A 39 -3.97 -2.48 27.82
C LYS A 39 -3.06 -3.39 28.63
N SER A 40 -3.66 -4.09 29.59
CA SER A 40 -2.98 -5.18 30.29
C SER A 40 -3.03 -6.42 29.41
N ILE A 41 -1.87 -7.01 29.14
CA ILE A 41 -1.73 -8.24 28.37
C ILE A 41 -0.75 -9.16 29.08
N THR A 42 -0.90 -10.47 28.87
CA THR A 42 0.12 -11.44 29.27
C THR A 42 1.17 -11.50 28.17
N VAL A 43 2.34 -10.92 28.42
CA VAL A 43 3.46 -10.99 27.49
C VAL A 43 4.16 -12.32 27.66
N ALA A 44 4.25 -13.09 26.58
CA ALA A 44 5.03 -14.33 26.58
C ALA A 44 6.51 -14.01 26.76
N ASP A 45 7.19 -14.78 27.62
CA ASP A 45 8.63 -14.61 27.80
C ASP A 45 9.37 -15.19 26.60
N ASN A 46 9.75 -14.31 25.68
CA ASN A 46 10.47 -14.66 24.46
C ASN A 46 11.84 -13.96 24.48
N ALA A 47 12.89 -14.74 24.22
CA ALA A 47 14.25 -14.21 24.06
C ALA A 47 14.50 -13.53 22.70
N ASP A 48 13.58 -13.72 21.74
CA ASP A 48 13.64 -13.14 20.41
C ASP A 48 12.66 -11.98 20.29
N ASP A 49 13.19 -10.78 20.05
CA ASP A 49 12.43 -9.53 19.94
C ASP A 49 11.37 -9.58 18.84
N LEU A 50 11.62 -10.30 17.73
CA LEU A 50 10.64 -10.47 16.67
C LEU A 50 9.41 -11.23 17.19
N LYS A 51 9.64 -12.40 17.80
CA LYS A 51 8.56 -13.21 18.36
C LYS A 51 7.85 -12.49 19.51
N LEU A 52 8.59 -11.72 20.30
CA LEU A 52 8.03 -10.87 21.35
C LEU A 52 7.08 -9.83 20.76
N ALA A 53 7.53 -9.03 19.78
CA ALA A 53 6.73 -8.02 19.11
C ALA A 53 5.48 -8.61 18.42
N GLU A 54 5.61 -9.76 17.76
CA GLU A 54 4.49 -10.47 17.15
C GLU A 54 3.49 -10.97 18.18
N SER A 55 3.96 -11.57 19.29
CA SER A 55 3.07 -12.03 20.37
C SER A 55 2.29 -10.88 21.01
N ILE A 56 2.93 -9.72 21.18
CA ILE A 56 2.30 -8.51 21.74
C ILE A 56 1.29 -7.94 20.75
N ARG A 57 1.64 -7.82 19.47
CA ARG A 57 0.71 -7.41 18.40
C ARG A 57 -0.55 -8.29 18.41
N ASP A 58 -0.35 -9.60 18.48
CA ASP A 58 -1.43 -10.58 18.42
C ASP A 58 -2.31 -10.52 19.68
N ALA A 59 -1.72 -10.40 20.87
CA ALA A 59 -2.44 -10.21 22.14
C ALA A 59 -3.22 -8.88 22.20
N LEU A 60 -2.70 -7.84 21.56
CA LEU A 60 -3.41 -6.57 21.40
C LEU A 60 -4.55 -6.67 20.37
N GLY A 61 -4.61 -7.72 19.55
CA GLY A 61 -5.57 -7.87 18.45
C GLY A 61 -5.29 -6.92 17.28
N LEU A 62 -4.02 -6.51 17.13
CA LEU A 62 -3.61 -5.58 16.09
C LEU A 62 -3.16 -6.32 14.83
N MET A 63 -3.31 -5.64 13.70
CA MET A 63 -2.79 -6.08 12.39
C MET A 63 -1.71 -5.12 11.95
N GLY A 64 -0.75 -5.61 11.17
CA GLY A 64 0.36 -4.81 10.68
C GLY A 64 1.72 -5.48 10.82
N TRP A 65 2.72 -4.85 10.21
CA TRP A 65 4.10 -5.27 10.28
C TRP A 65 4.79 -4.63 11.47
N ALA A 66 5.58 -5.41 12.20
CA ALA A 66 6.48 -4.92 13.23
C ALA A 66 7.92 -5.02 12.71
N PRO A 67 8.44 -4.02 11.97
CA PRO A 67 9.75 -4.13 11.35
C PRO A 67 10.89 -4.16 12.40
N PRO A 68 11.85 -5.09 12.29
CA PRO A 68 12.87 -5.29 13.32
C PRO A 68 13.81 -4.11 13.53
N TRP A 69 14.01 -3.28 12.50
CA TRP A 69 14.82 -2.05 12.61
C TRP A 69 14.17 -0.92 13.43
N ARG A 70 12.94 -1.13 13.94
CA ARG A 70 12.26 -0.18 14.85
C ARG A 70 12.20 -0.66 16.29
N TYR A 71 12.80 -1.82 16.59
CA TYR A 71 12.86 -2.36 17.94
C TYR A 71 13.87 -1.58 18.76
N ARG A 72 13.50 -1.25 19.99
CA ARG A 72 14.32 -0.45 20.91
C ARG A 72 14.15 -0.98 22.32
N HIS A 73 15.27 -1.10 23.01
CA HIS A 73 15.32 -1.34 24.46
C HIS A 73 15.84 -0.08 25.13
N ASP A 74 15.25 0.30 26.27
CA ASP A 74 15.78 1.39 27.10
C ASP A 74 16.70 0.89 28.22
N GLU A 75 17.27 1.83 28.97
CA GLU A 75 18.16 1.55 30.12
C GLU A 75 17.47 0.82 31.28
N GLN A 76 16.14 0.89 31.36
CA GLN A 76 15.31 0.16 32.32
C GLN A 76 14.78 -1.18 31.77
N ASN A 77 15.33 -1.67 30.64
CA ASN A 77 14.92 -2.89 29.97
C ASN A 77 13.45 -2.86 29.48
N SER A 78 12.91 -1.67 29.20
CA SER A 78 11.61 -1.52 28.57
C SER A 78 11.73 -1.78 27.06
N PHE A 79 10.81 -2.57 26.51
CA PHE A 79 10.80 -2.91 25.09
C PHE A 79 9.82 -2.01 24.35
N SER A 80 10.25 -1.41 23.25
CA SER A 80 9.40 -0.60 22.39
C SER A 80 9.59 -0.92 20.92
N PHE A 81 8.50 -0.88 20.17
CA PHE A 81 8.48 -1.18 18.75
C PHE A 81 7.30 -0.50 18.07
N ASP A 82 7.36 -0.40 16.75
CA ASP A 82 6.28 0.19 15.96
C ASP A 82 5.55 -0.88 15.15
N ILE A 83 4.25 -0.72 14.98
CA ILE A 83 3.42 -1.54 14.10
C ILE A 83 2.85 -0.66 12.98
N TYR A 84 3.04 -1.08 11.73
CA TYR A 84 2.58 -0.35 10.55
C TYR A 84 1.45 -1.10 9.85
N ARG A 85 0.37 -0.38 9.52
CA ARG A 85 -0.70 -0.87 8.66
C ARG A 85 -1.26 0.28 7.81
N PRO A 86 -2.03 -0.01 6.75
CA PRO A 86 -2.78 1.01 6.03
C PRO A 86 -3.67 1.79 7.01
N ALA A 87 -3.68 3.11 6.82
CA ALA A 87 -4.42 4.09 7.63
C ALA A 87 -3.93 4.32 9.06
N LYS A 88 -3.06 3.48 9.64
CA LYS A 88 -2.66 3.60 11.05
C LYS A 88 -1.24 3.13 11.32
N THR A 89 -0.55 3.81 12.22
CA THR A 89 0.66 3.31 12.87
C THR A 89 0.46 3.24 14.36
N TYR A 90 1.14 2.31 15.02
CA TYR A 90 1.12 2.16 16.47
C TYR A 90 2.53 2.22 16.99
N ALA A 91 2.82 3.09 17.94
CA ALA A 91 4.04 3.03 18.73
C ALA A 91 3.71 2.31 20.04
N VAL A 92 4.32 1.15 20.26
CA VAL A 92 4.05 0.26 21.38
C VAL A 92 5.22 0.37 22.37
N LYS A 93 4.90 0.60 23.64
CA LYS A 93 5.85 0.59 24.75
C LYS A 93 5.38 -0.41 25.80
N VAL A 94 6.28 -1.32 26.17
CA VAL A 94 6.02 -2.38 27.13
C VAL A 94 6.74 -2.02 28.42
N ASN A 95 6.02 -1.99 29.52
CA ASN A 95 6.63 -1.72 30.82
C ASN A 95 7.66 -2.81 31.18
N PRO A 96 8.69 -2.51 32.00
CA PRO A 96 9.70 -3.49 32.41
C PRO A 96 9.13 -4.74 33.08
N GLU A 97 8.03 -4.59 33.82
CA GLU A 97 7.30 -5.70 34.45
C GLU A 97 6.47 -6.54 33.46
N ARG A 98 6.38 -6.11 32.20
CA ARG A 98 5.63 -6.75 31.10
C ARG A 98 4.15 -7.05 31.40
N THR A 99 3.55 -6.32 32.33
CA THR A 99 2.13 -6.45 32.72
C THR A 99 1.21 -5.49 31.98
N ARG A 100 1.74 -4.34 31.55
CA ARG A 100 1.00 -3.29 30.86
C ARG A 100 1.76 -2.82 29.63
N VAL A 101 0.97 -2.54 28.59
CA VAL A 101 1.46 -2.01 27.32
C VAL A 101 0.73 -0.70 27.04
N GLN A 102 1.52 0.34 26.79
CA GLN A 102 1.05 1.63 26.31
C GLN A 102 1.16 1.65 24.79
N VAL A 103 0.10 2.10 24.12
CA VAL A 103 0.04 2.18 22.66
C VAL A 103 -0.38 3.58 22.25
N GLU A 104 0.46 4.24 21.47
CA GLU A 104 0.12 5.48 20.76
C GLU A 104 -0.32 5.12 19.33
N GLU A 105 -1.61 5.24 19.04
CA GLU A 105 -2.18 5.08 17.71
C GLU A 105 -2.11 6.41 16.96
N THR A 106 -1.42 6.44 15.81
CA THR A 106 -1.48 7.56 14.86
C THR A 106 -2.39 7.18 13.69
N ARG A 107 -3.45 7.94 13.49
CA ARG A 107 -4.43 7.77 12.40
C ARG A 107 -4.04 8.63 11.21
N LEU A 108 -3.77 7.96 10.09
CA LEU A 108 -3.36 8.61 8.84
C LEU A 108 -4.56 8.98 7.95
N GLY A 109 -5.74 8.44 8.22
CA GLY A 109 -6.97 8.71 7.46
C GLY A 109 -7.17 7.81 6.24
N PHE A 110 -8.31 7.99 5.58
CA PHE A 110 -8.75 7.13 4.47
C PHE A 110 -7.86 7.24 3.23
N MET A 111 -7.45 8.46 2.85
CA MET A 111 -6.64 8.67 1.65
C MET A 111 -5.23 8.09 1.79
N ALA A 112 -4.66 8.13 3.00
CA ALA A 112 -3.42 7.42 3.28
C ALA A 112 -3.58 5.90 3.13
N ALA A 113 -4.71 5.34 3.57
CA ALA A 113 -5.04 3.93 3.37
C ALA A 113 -5.14 3.57 1.88
N TYR A 114 -5.84 4.41 1.11
CA TYR A 114 -6.00 4.26 -0.34
C TYR A 114 -4.64 4.29 -1.05
N LYS A 115 -3.77 5.24 -0.68
CA LYS A 115 -2.39 5.30 -1.17
C LYS A 115 -1.60 4.04 -0.85
N SER A 116 -1.74 3.50 0.36
CA SER A 116 -1.06 2.27 0.76
C SER A 116 -1.46 1.06 -0.07
N LEU A 117 -2.70 0.98 -0.58
CA LEU A 117 -3.14 -0.16 -1.40
C LEU A 117 -2.29 -0.38 -2.66
N HIS A 118 -1.62 0.66 -3.16
CA HIS A 118 -0.73 0.56 -4.32
C HIS A 118 0.47 -0.37 -4.10
N ALA A 119 0.99 -0.43 -2.86
CA ALA A 119 2.22 -1.15 -2.52
C ALA A 119 2.00 -2.26 -1.48
N VAL A 120 0.75 -2.48 -1.06
CA VAL A 120 0.43 -3.50 -0.07
C VAL A 120 0.41 -4.87 -0.72
N GLU A 121 1.27 -5.76 -0.24
CA GLU A 121 1.21 -7.19 -0.59
C GLU A 121 0.54 -8.00 0.50
N ARG A 122 1.09 -8.05 1.73
CA ARG A 122 0.55 -8.93 2.79
C ARG A 122 0.62 -8.29 4.15
N ILE A 123 -0.50 -8.16 4.85
CA ILE A 123 -0.54 -7.62 6.21
C ILE A 123 -0.81 -8.74 7.22
N PRO A 124 0.06 -8.95 8.22
CA PRO A 124 -0.18 -9.88 9.32
C PRO A 124 -1.53 -9.59 10.00
N ASN A 125 -2.27 -10.64 10.35
CA ASN A 125 -3.60 -10.57 10.97
C ASN A 125 -4.69 -9.83 10.19
N SER A 126 -4.56 -9.68 8.86
CA SER A 126 -5.62 -9.13 8.03
C SER A 126 -6.14 -10.13 7.00
N ILE A 127 -7.40 -10.53 7.10
CA ILE A 127 -8.02 -11.45 6.13
C ILE A 127 -8.26 -10.73 4.79
N LEU A 128 -8.77 -9.49 4.82
CA LEU A 128 -9.07 -8.73 3.61
C LEU A 128 -7.82 -8.46 2.77
N VAL A 129 -6.70 -8.14 3.42
CA VAL A 129 -5.45 -7.87 2.71
C VAL A 129 -4.87 -9.15 2.10
N LYS A 130 -5.13 -10.33 2.66
CA LYS A 130 -4.68 -11.60 2.04
C LYS A 130 -5.29 -11.82 0.66
N VAL A 131 -6.49 -11.29 0.39
CA VAL A 131 -7.18 -11.42 -0.90
C VAL A 131 -6.69 -10.37 -1.90
N TRP A 132 -6.12 -9.26 -1.43
CA TRP A 132 -5.71 -8.14 -2.28
C TRP A 132 -4.68 -8.53 -3.36
N PRO A 133 -3.57 -9.24 -3.07
CA PRO A 133 -2.63 -9.68 -4.11
C PRO A 133 -3.27 -10.50 -5.22
N VAL A 134 -4.16 -11.43 -4.84
CA VAL A 134 -4.87 -12.28 -5.79
C VAL A 134 -5.77 -11.44 -6.69
N TYR A 135 -6.49 -10.48 -6.11
CA TYR A 135 -7.27 -9.50 -6.87
C TYR A 135 -6.41 -8.70 -7.84
N THR A 136 -5.25 -8.19 -7.39
CA THR A 136 -4.33 -7.41 -8.23
C THR A 136 -3.73 -8.24 -9.35
N GLU A 137 -3.35 -9.50 -9.10
CA GLU A 137 -2.82 -10.41 -10.11
C GLU A 137 -3.86 -10.71 -11.18
N VAL A 138 -5.09 -11.03 -10.79
CA VAL A 138 -6.20 -11.28 -11.74
C VAL A 138 -6.44 -10.04 -12.61
N CYS A 139 -6.46 -8.85 -12.01
CA CYS A 139 -6.61 -7.60 -12.76
C CYS A 139 -5.45 -7.36 -13.72
N MET A 140 -4.21 -7.62 -13.29
CA MET A 140 -3.02 -7.49 -14.10
C MET A 140 -3.08 -8.42 -15.33
N PHE A 141 -3.34 -9.71 -15.14
CA PHE A 141 -3.46 -10.66 -16.25
C PHE A 141 -4.59 -10.28 -17.20
N PHE A 142 -5.73 -9.84 -16.68
CA PHE A 142 -6.83 -9.39 -17.51
C PHE A 142 -6.45 -8.17 -18.36
N VAL A 143 -5.81 -7.16 -17.76
CA VAL A 143 -5.38 -5.96 -18.48
C VAL A 143 -4.36 -6.29 -19.55
N LEU A 144 -3.37 -7.14 -19.25
CA LEU A 144 -2.40 -7.62 -20.23
C LEU A 144 -3.08 -8.37 -21.38
N PHE A 145 -4.01 -9.27 -21.06
CA PHE A 145 -4.80 -9.98 -22.06
C PHE A 145 -5.64 -9.01 -22.91
N ALA A 146 -6.30 -8.02 -22.29
CA ALA A 146 -7.10 -7.02 -22.99
C ALA A 146 -6.24 -6.19 -23.96
N VAL A 147 -5.06 -5.76 -23.53
CA VAL A 147 -4.09 -5.04 -24.38
C VAL A 147 -3.62 -5.93 -25.53
N ALA A 148 -3.18 -7.16 -25.25
CA ALA A 148 -2.71 -8.08 -26.28
C ALA A 148 -3.80 -8.43 -27.29
N SER A 149 -5.01 -8.70 -26.82
CA SER A 149 -6.17 -8.99 -27.68
C SER A 149 -6.57 -7.77 -28.52
N GLY A 150 -6.53 -6.56 -27.95
CA GLY A 150 -6.75 -5.30 -28.68
C GLY A 150 -5.73 -5.10 -29.79
N ILE A 151 -4.43 -5.29 -29.51
CA ILE A 151 -3.35 -5.21 -30.52
C ILE A 151 -3.56 -6.25 -31.61
N TYR A 152 -3.88 -7.50 -31.24
CA TYR A 152 -4.13 -8.58 -32.19
C TYR A 152 -5.31 -8.27 -33.12
N PHE A 153 -6.44 -7.83 -32.57
CA PHE A 153 -7.62 -7.47 -33.36
C PHE A 153 -7.37 -6.26 -34.26
N TRP A 154 -6.65 -5.24 -33.77
CA TRP A 154 -6.24 -4.09 -34.56
C TRP A 154 -5.30 -4.47 -35.72
N ALA A 155 -4.34 -5.38 -35.48
CA ALA A 155 -3.44 -5.86 -36.52
C ALA A 155 -4.19 -6.63 -37.63
N ARG A 156 -5.25 -7.36 -37.25
CA ARG A 156 -6.07 -8.17 -38.15
C ARG A 156 -7.19 -7.39 -38.84
N SER A 157 -7.68 -6.28 -38.27
CA SER A 157 -8.69 -5.44 -38.92
C SER A 157 -8.11 -4.79 -40.18
N ARG A 158 -8.77 -4.98 -41.32
CA ARG A 158 -8.37 -4.36 -42.60
C ARG A 158 -8.78 -2.89 -42.69
N GLU A 159 -9.81 -2.51 -41.95
CA GLU A 159 -10.28 -1.13 -41.90
C GLU A 159 -9.42 -0.28 -40.97
N SER A 160 -9.20 0.98 -41.38
CA SER A 160 -8.64 2.10 -40.59
C SER A 160 -7.28 1.91 -39.90
N LYS A 161 -6.39 1.04 -40.42
CA LYS A 161 -5.00 0.90 -39.92
C LYS A 161 -4.23 2.23 -39.84
N LEU A 162 -4.46 3.13 -40.80
CA LEU A 162 -3.81 4.45 -40.84
C LEU A 162 -4.21 5.31 -39.63
N LEU A 163 -5.51 5.38 -39.31
CA LEU A 163 -6.01 6.08 -38.12
C LEU A 163 -5.43 5.49 -36.84
N GLY A 164 -5.35 4.15 -36.76
CA GLY A 164 -4.71 3.49 -35.63
C GLY A 164 -3.24 3.88 -35.45
N TRP A 165 -2.46 3.91 -36.53
CA TRP A 165 -1.06 4.36 -36.48
C TRP A 165 -0.93 5.84 -36.13
N ILE A 166 -1.81 6.70 -36.64
CA ILE A 166 -1.83 8.14 -36.29
C ILE A 166 -2.10 8.30 -34.79
N LEU A 167 -3.05 7.56 -34.23
CA LEU A 167 -3.34 7.62 -32.79
C LEU A 167 -2.20 7.05 -31.95
N LEU A 168 -1.60 5.92 -32.36
CA LEU A 168 -0.47 5.31 -31.67
C LEU A 168 0.77 6.22 -31.69
N LEU A 169 1.19 6.67 -32.87
CA LEU A 169 2.36 7.52 -33.03
C LEU A 169 2.12 8.92 -32.48
N GLY A 170 0.92 9.47 -32.67
CA GLY A 170 0.54 10.78 -32.14
C GLY A 170 0.51 10.78 -30.61
N GLY A 171 -0.12 9.78 -30.00
CA GLY A 171 -0.16 9.63 -28.55
C GLY A 171 1.22 9.37 -27.95
N SER A 172 1.90 8.32 -28.42
CA SER A 172 3.22 7.92 -27.89
C SER A 172 4.28 9.00 -28.15
N GLY A 173 4.31 9.52 -29.38
CA GLY A 173 5.23 10.59 -29.78
C GLY A 173 4.95 11.88 -29.04
N GLY A 174 3.69 12.26 -28.86
CA GLY A 174 3.30 13.42 -28.05
C GLY A 174 3.77 13.31 -26.60
N SER A 175 3.59 12.15 -25.96
CA SER A 175 4.09 11.91 -24.60
C SER A 175 5.61 11.99 -24.52
N ILE A 176 6.34 11.38 -25.46
CA ILE A 176 7.82 11.44 -25.49
C ILE A 176 8.30 12.88 -25.70
N LEU A 177 7.72 13.61 -26.65
CA LEU A 177 8.07 15.00 -26.91
C LEU A 177 7.79 15.89 -25.70
N PHE A 178 6.68 15.65 -24.99
CA PHE A 178 6.36 16.37 -23.77
C PHE A 178 7.36 16.08 -22.64
N MET A 179 7.74 14.82 -22.44
CA MET A 179 8.79 14.44 -21.48
C MET A 179 10.14 15.08 -21.84
N LEU A 180 10.53 15.07 -23.11
CA LEU A 180 11.76 15.73 -23.59
C LEU A 180 11.72 17.24 -23.39
N PHE A 181 10.57 17.87 -23.64
CA PHE A 181 10.38 19.30 -23.44
C PHE A 181 10.55 19.68 -21.96
N ILE A 182 9.94 18.92 -21.04
CA ILE A 182 10.14 19.12 -19.60
C ILE A 182 11.61 18.95 -19.24
N TRP A 183 12.27 17.88 -19.71
CA TRP A 183 13.68 17.63 -19.38
C TRP A 183 14.64 18.71 -19.91
N LEU A 184 14.34 19.34 -21.05
CA LEU A 184 15.18 20.39 -21.63
C LEU A 184 14.94 21.77 -21.01
N ARG A 185 13.80 22.01 -20.34
CA ARG A 185 13.41 23.34 -19.84
C ARG A 185 13.13 23.43 -18.34
N GLY A 186 12.92 22.30 -17.66
CA GLY A 186 12.83 22.19 -16.20
C GLY A 186 14.16 21.85 -15.61
#